data_AF-A0AAV6KIF9-F1
#
_entry.id   AF-A0AAV6KIF9-F1
#
_cell.length_a   1.000
_cell.length_b   1.000
_cell.length_c   1.000
_cell.angle_alpha   90.00
_cell.angle_beta   90.00
_cell.angle_gamma   90.00
#
_symmetry.space_group_name_H-M   'P 1'
#
loop_
_entity.id
_entity.type
_entity.pdbx_description
1 polymer ?
#
loop_
_entity_poly.entity_id
_entity_poly.type
_entity_poly.pdbx_seq_one_letter_code
_entity_poly.pdbx_strand_id
1 'polypeptide(L)' 'MTVLVAQGAEVKRCSAILYRNRCDLKTCGEECYRKYSGDPVCASAGFGPASCVCVFNCA' A
#
# COMPACT_ATOMS: atom_id res chain seq x y z
N MET A 1 26.23 -24.04 18.89
CA MET A 1 25.53 -22.75 19.14
C MET A 1 24.33 -22.70 18.22
N THR A 2 23.15 -23.02 18.74
CA THR A 2 21.91 -23.00 17.97
C THR A 2 21.39 -21.58 17.98
N VAL A 3 21.56 -20.85 16.88
CA VAL A 3 21.02 -19.51 16.74
C VAL A 3 19.51 -19.66 16.51
N LEU A 4 18.70 -19.38 17.53
CA LEU A 4 17.28 -19.12 17.34
C LEU A 4 17.15 -17.81 16.57
N VAL A 5 17.07 -17.90 15.24
CA VAL A 5 16.50 -16.81 14.45
C VAL A 5 15.03 -16.78 14.82
N ALA A 6 14.64 -15.84 15.67
CA ALA A 6 13.25 -15.44 15.76
C ALA A 6 12.83 -15.12 14.32
N GLN A 7 12.00 -15.99 13.72
CA GLN A 7 11.28 -15.67 12.50
C GLN A 7 10.35 -14.52 12.90
N GLY A 8 10.89 -13.30 12.93
CA GLY A 8 10.12 -12.10 13.11
C GLY A 8 9.05 -12.12 12.04
N ALA A 9 7.79 -12.02 12.45
CA ALA A 9 6.64 -12.07 11.55
C ALA A 9 6.98 -11.29 10.27
N GLU A 10 7.14 -12.03 9.17
CA GLU A 10 7.49 -11.47 7.88
C GLU A 10 6.41 -10.47 7.52
N VAL A 11 6.72 -9.18 7.63
CA VAL A 11 5.77 -8.11 7.36
C VAL A 11 5.49 -8.12 5.86
N LYS A 12 4.46 -8.87 5.44
CA LYS A 12 4.05 -8.97 4.04
C LYS A 12 3.48 -7.63 3.63
N ARG A 13 4.12 -6.96 2.68
CA ARG A 13 3.54 -5.75 2.08
C ARG A 13 2.58 -6.13 0.96
N CYS A 14 1.36 -5.63 1.07
CA CYS A 14 0.34 -5.73 0.06
C CYS A 14 0.09 -4.38 -0.60
N SER A 15 -0.54 -4.42 -1.76
CA SER A 15 -1.03 -3.24 -2.44
C SER A 15 -2.46 -3.46 -2.94
N ALA A 16 -3.29 -2.42 -2.86
CA ALA A 16 -4.64 -2.41 -3.39
C ALA A 16 -4.86 -1.12 -4.19
N ILE A 17 -5.39 -1.25 -5.41
CA ILE A 17 -5.73 -0.09 -6.22
C ILE A 17 -7.08 0.44 -5.74
N LEU A 18 -7.11 1.63 -5.14
CA LEU A 18 -8.36 2.27 -4.70
C LEU A 18 -9.03 3.02 -5.84
N TYR A 19 -8.26 3.68 -6.70
CA TYR A 19 -8.77 4.40 -7.87
C TYR A 19 -7.84 4.24 -9.07
N ARG A 20 -8.37 3.81 -10.22
CA ARG A 20 -7.54 3.49 -11.41
C ARG A 20 -7.12 4.70 -12.25
N ASN A 21 -7.90 5.78 -12.29
CA ASN A 21 -7.67 6.94 -13.15
C ASN A 21 -7.76 8.28 -12.39
N ARG A 22 -7.50 8.22 -11.10
CA ARG A 22 -7.54 9.36 -10.18
C ARG A 22 -6.49 9.09 -9.12
N CYS A 23 -5.60 10.04 -8.92
CA CYS A 23 -4.78 10.05 -7.73
C CYS A 23 -4.82 11.43 -7.07
N ASP A 24 -5.85 11.61 -6.24
CA ASP A 24 -5.88 12.69 -5.27
C ASP A 24 -5.24 12.16 -3.98
N LEU A 25 -4.00 12.55 -3.69
CA LEU A 25 -3.23 12.03 -2.56
C LEU A 25 -3.98 12.15 -1.23
N LYS A 26 -4.74 13.23 -1.04
CA LYS A 26 -5.53 13.46 0.17
C LYS A 26 -6.63 12.42 0.32
N THR A 27 -7.54 12.31 -0.66
CA THR A 27 -8.64 11.33 -0.66
C THR A 27 -8.11 9.89 -0.67
N CYS A 28 -7.06 9.64 -1.45
CA CYS A 28 -6.35 8.36 -1.52
C CYS A 28 -5.80 7.95 -0.16
N GLY A 29 -5.16 8.89 0.55
CA GLY A 29 -4.62 8.68 1.89
C GLY A 29 -5.69 8.45 2.94
N GLU A 30 -6.75 9.28 2.93
CA GLU A 30 -7.88 9.11 3.85
C GLU A 30 -8.52 7.72 3.69
N GLU A 31 -8.78 7.28 2.45
CA GLU A 31 -9.35 5.95 2.20
C GLU A 31 -8.37 4.80 2.48
N CYS A 32 -7.11 4.96 2.12
CA CYS A 32 -6.07 3.95 2.35
C CYS A 32 -5.83 3.72 3.84
N TYR A 33 -5.70 4.81 4.60
CA TYR A 33 -5.58 4.74 6.05
C TYR A 33 -6.84 4.15 6.69
N ARG A 34 -8.03 4.60 6.27
CA ARG A 34 -9.30 4.11 6.83
C ARG A 34 -9.55 2.62 6.58
N LYS A 35 -9.21 2.10 5.39
CA LYS A 35 -9.48 0.69 5.03
C LYS A 35 -8.37 -0.27 5.44
N TYR A 36 -7.12 0.17 5.34
CA TYR A 36 -5.97 -0.72 5.44
C TYR A 36 -4.91 -0.26 6.46
N SER A 37 -5.09 0.91 7.08
CA SER A 37 -4.05 1.55 7.91
C SER A 37 -2.70 1.61 7.18
N GLY A 38 -2.77 1.87 5.88
CA GLY A 38 -1.63 1.90 4.98
C GLY A 38 -1.29 3.29 4.47
N ASP A 39 -0.32 3.32 3.57
CA ASP A 39 0.19 4.52 2.92
C ASP A 39 -0.30 4.63 1.47
N PRO A 40 -0.83 5.79 1.04
CA PRO A 40 -1.23 6.02 -0.34
C PRO A 40 0.00 6.25 -1.24
N VAL A 41 -0.10 5.78 -2.48
CA VAL A 41 0.89 5.97 -3.54
C VAL A 41 0.16 6.31 -4.84
N CYS A 42 0.60 7.36 -5.51
CA CYS A 42 0.17 7.63 -6.88
C CYS A 42 1.09 6.90 -7.86
N ALA A 43 0.59 5.82 -8.46
CA ALA A 43 1.32 5.06 -9.46
C ALA A 43 0.73 5.33 -10.86
N SER A 44 1.57 5.79 -11.79
CA SER A 44 1.19 5.93 -13.20
C SER A 44 1.76 4.76 -13.99
N ALA A 45 0.89 3.94 -14.61
CA ALA A 45 1.30 2.82 -15.46
C ALA A 45 1.63 3.26 -16.92
N GLY A 46 2.31 4.39 -17.09
CA GLY A 46 2.68 4.96 -18.41
C GLY A 46 2.03 6.31 -18.71
N PHE A 47 1.68 6.56 -19.98
CA PHE A 47 0.95 7.74 -20.43
C PHE A 47 -0.54 7.61 -20.07
N GLY A 48 -0.88 7.91 -18.82
CA GLY A 48 -2.25 7.88 -18.33
C GLY A 48 -2.39 8.58 -16.98
N PRO A 49 -3.63 8.86 -16.54
CA PRO A 49 -3.86 9.44 -15.23
C PRO A 49 -3.33 8.50 -14.13
N ALA A 50 -2.68 9.08 -13.12
CA ALA A 50 -2.15 8.31 -12.00
C ALA A 50 -3.28 7.52 -11.29
N SER A 51 -3.01 6.26 -10.99
CA SER A 51 -3.83 5.44 -10.12
C SER A 51 -3.45 5.67 -8.66
N CYS A 52 -4.45 5.76 -7.80
CA CYS A 52 -4.26 5.68 -6.35
C CYS A 52 -4.12 4.20 -5.95
N VAL A 53 -2.95 3.87 -5.42
CA VAL A 53 -2.59 2.56 -4.88
C VAL A 53 -2.34 2.72 -3.38
N CYS A 54 -2.98 1.91 -2.57
CA CYS A 54 -2.75 1.84 -1.13
C CYS A 54 -1.76 0.72 -0.84
N VAL A 55 -0.66 1.02 -0.16
CA VAL A 55 0.35 0.04 0.26
C VAL A 55 0.21 -0.16 1.77
N PHE A 56 0.06 -1.40 2.21
CA PHE A 56 -0.19 -1.71 3.62
C PHE A 56 0.46 -3.02 4.03
N ASN A 57 0.62 -3.22 5.33
CA ASN A 57 1.08 -4.50 5.87
C ASN A 57 -0.09 -5.47 5.91
N CYS A 58 -0.02 -6.55 5.14
CA CYS A 58 -0.87 -7.71 5.28
C CYS A 58 -0.42 -8.55 6.46
N ALA A 59 -1.39 -9.00 7.25
CA ALA A 59 -1.22 -10.07 8.23
C ALA A 59 -1.15 -11.44 7.54
#